data_AF-A0A957HAA6-F1
#
_entry.id   AF-A0A957HAA6-F1
#
_cell.length_a   1.000
_cell.length_b   1.000
_cell.length_c   1.000
_cell.angle_alpha   90.00
_cell.angle_beta   90.00
_cell.angle_gamma   90.00
#
_symmetry.space_group_name_H-M   'P 1'
#
loop_
_entity.id
_entity.type
_entity.pdbx_description
1 polymer ?
#
loop_
_entity_poly.entity_id
_entity_poly.type
_entity_poly.pdbx_seq_one_letter_code
_entity_poly.pdbx_strand_id
1 'polypeptide(L)'
;MSEEHGHHHELSFVQKYIFSVDHKVIGIQYTVASLIFLFLGFSMMMLMRWQLAYPEKALPLIGHIFGPDNMPDGVMSPNFYNQLGAMHG
;
A
#
# COMPACT_ATOMS: atom_id res chain seq x y z
N MET A 1 13.93 -39.18 40.42
CA MET A 1 13.02 -38.05 40.19
C MET A 1 13.79 -37.07 39.33
N SER A 2 13.66 -37.19 38.01
CA SER A 2 14.40 -36.38 37.06
C SER A 2 13.40 -35.39 36.48
N GLU A 3 13.51 -34.12 36.87
CA GLU A 3 12.64 -33.05 36.40
C GLU A 3 12.91 -32.79 34.92
N GLU A 4 11.96 -33.20 34.09
CA GLU A 4 11.85 -32.82 32.69
C GLU A 4 11.73 -31.29 32.61
N HIS A 5 12.82 -30.64 32.22
CA HIS A 5 12.82 -29.24 31.84
C HIS A 5 12.02 -29.11 30.54
N GLY A 6 10.73 -28.80 30.66
CA GLY A 6 9.89 -28.36 29.56
C GLY A 6 10.47 -27.10 28.95
N HIS A 7 11.28 -27.25 27.91
CA HIS A 7 11.71 -26.16 27.05
C HIS A 7 10.47 -25.60 26.35
N HIS A 8 9.83 -24.61 26.96
CA HIS A 8 8.91 -23.72 26.29
C HIS A 8 9.70 -22.99 25.19
N HIS A 9 9.77 -23.57 24.00
CA HIS A 9 10.28 -22.89 22.82
C HIS A 9 9.29 -21.80 22.45
N GLU A 10 9.47 -20.64 23.06
CA GLU A 10 8.81 -19.41 22.66
C GLU A 10 9.28 -19.12 21.24
N LEU A 11 8.40 -19.35 20.26
CA LEU A 11 8.67 -19.03 18.86
C LEU A 11 9.11 -17.56 18.79
N SER A 12 10.23 -17.30 18.13
CA SER A 12 10.74 -15.94 17.90
C SER A 12 9.63 -15.06 17.32
N PHE A 13 9.60 -13.79 17.72
CA PHE A 13 8.64 -12.78 17.23
C PHE A 13 8.52 -12.78 15.70
N VAL A 14 9.65 -12.99 15.00
CA VAL A 14 9.72 -13.09 13.54
C VAL A 14 8.99 -14.33 13.01
N GLN A 15 9.11 -15.49 13.68
CA GLN A 15 8.40 -16.71 13.32
C GLN A 15 6.90 -16.63 13.61
N LYS A 16 6.51 -15.88 14.64
CA LYS A 16 5.10 -15.73 15.01
C LYS A 16 4.33 -14.80 14.07
N TYR A 17 4.97 -13.73 13.59
CA TYR A 17 4.28 -12.65 12.86
C TYR A 17 4.74 -12.42 11.42
N ILE A 18 5.94 -12.83 11.02
CA ILE A 18 6.44 -12.67 9.64
C ILE A 18 6.42 -14.03 8.92
N PHE A 19 6.95 -15.08 9.54
CA PHE A 19 6.96 -16.45 9.01
C PHE A 19 6.01 -17.37 9.78
N SER A 20 4.77 -16.92 9.96
CA SER A 20 3.75 -17.70 10.67
C SER A 20 3.19 -18.81 9.79
N VAL A 21 3.06 -20.03 10.32
CA VAL A 21 2.40 -21.17 9.65
C VAL A 21 0.90 -21.23 10.02
N ASP A 22 0.45 -20.40 10.95
CA ASP A 22 -0.95 -20.32 11.36
C ASP A 22 -1.80 -19.66 10.27
N HIS A 23 -2.74 -20.42 9.70
CA HIS A 23 -3.66 -19.95 8.66
C HIS A 23 -4.54 -18.76 9.08
N LYS A 24 -4.79 -18.57 10.39
CA LYS A 24 -5.49 -17.39 10.90
C LYS A 24 -4.62 -16.14 10.79
N VAL A 25 -3.34 -16.24 11.15
CA VAL A 25 -2.39 -15.12 11.02
C VAL A 25 -2.16 -14.78 9.56
N ILE A 26 -1.97 -15.79 8.71
CA ILE A 26 -1.86 -15.62 7.26
C ILE A 26 -3.14 -14.97 6.69
N GLY A 27 -4.33 -15.42 7.11
CA GLY A 27 -5.60 -14.84 6.68
C GLY A 27 -5.75 -13.35 7.04
N ILE A 28 -5.34 -12.97 8.26
CA ILE A 28 -5.32 -11.57 8.69
C ILE A 28 -4.29 -10.76 7.88
N GLN A 29 -3.08 -11.28 7.67
CA GLN A 29 -2.06 -10.62 6.86
C GLN A 29 -2.55 -10.35 5.43
N TYR A 30 -3.17 -11.34 4.78
CA TYR A 30 -3.71 -11.19 3.43
C TYR A 30 -4.86 -10.18 3.40
N THR A 31 -5.72 -10.16 4.42
CA THR A 31 -6.83 -9.21 4.52
C THR A 31 -6.32 -7.78 4.74
N VAL A 32 -5.34 -7.60 5.62
CA VAL A 32 -4.73 -6.28 5.86
C VAL A 32 -3.98 -5.81 4.62
N ALA A 33 -3.21 -6.68 3.98
CA ALA A 33 -2.51 -6.36 2.73
C ALA A 33 -3.52 -5.99 1.64
N SER A 34 -4.56 -6.78 1.41
CA SER A 34 -5.57 -6.48 0.39
C SER A 34 -6.32 -5.18 0.67
N LEU A 35 -6.62 -4.85 1.94
CA LEU A 35 -7.21 -3.56 2.31
C LEU A 35 -6.27 -2.38 2.03
N ILE A 36 -4.96 -2.52 2.28
CA ILE A 36 -3.96 -1.48 1.94
C ILE A 36 -3.88 -1.28 0.43
N PHE A 37 -3.78 -2.38 -0.33
CA PHE A 37 -3.75 -2.32 -1.80
C PHE A 37 -5.06 -1.80 -2.39
N LEU A 38 -6.21 -2.16 -1.79
CA LEU A 38 -7.51 -1.61 -2.15
C LEU A 38 -7.54 -0.10 -1.94
N PHE A 39 -7.05 0.39 -0.80
CA PHE A 39 -6.98 1.82 -0.51
C PHE A 39 -6.05 2.56 -1.47
N LEU A 40 -4.88 1.97 -1.77
CA LEU A 40 -3.93 2.54 -2.73
C LEU A 40 -4.53 2.60 -4.14
N GLY A 41 -5.12 1.50 -4.63
CA GLY A 41 -5.78 1.45 -5.93
C GLY A 41 -6.96 2.42 -6.00
N PHE A 42 -7.79 2.51 -4.96
CA PHE A 42 -8.88 3.47 -4.88
C PHE A 42 -8.38 4.92 -4.94
N SER A 43 -7.28 5.22 -4.23
CA SER A 43 -6.65 6.54 -4.25
C SER A 43 -6.15 6.88 -5.66
N MET A 44 -5.48 5.95 -6.34
CA MET A 44 -5.01 6.14 -7.72
C MET A 44 -6.15 6.35 -8.71
N MET A 45 -7.26 5.62 -8.57
CA MET A 45 -8.46 5.83 -9.39
C MET A 45 -9.06 7.22 -9.18
N MET A 46 -9.12 7.71 -7.94
CA MET A 46 -9.58 9.08 -7.68
C MET A 46 -8.66 10.14 -8.31
N LEU A 47 -7.35 9.92 -8.32
CA LEU A 47 -6.38 10.82 -8.97
C LEU A 47 -6.58 10.87 -10.49
N MET A 48 -6.70 9.72 -11.15
CA MET A 48 -6.98 9.67 -12.59
C MET A 48 -8.33 10.32 -12.93
N ARG A 49 -9.34 10.09 -12.09
CA ARG A 49 -10.67 10.70 -12.27
C ARG A 49 -10.67 12.21 -12.06
N TRP A 50 -9.84 12.72 -11.16
CA TRP A 50 -9.62 14.15 -11.00
C TRP A 50 -9.01 14.77 -12.26
N GLN A 51 -8.00 14.12 -12.85
CA GLN A 51 -7.39 14.59 -14.10
C GLN A 51 -8.37 14.64 -15.26
N LEU A 52 -9.30 13.68 -15.35
CA LEU A 52 -10.38 13.69 -16.35
C LEU A 52 -11.41 14.82 -16.11
N ALA A 53 -11.71 15.16 -14.85
CA ALA A 53 -12.68 16.19 -14.51
C ALA A 53 -12.11 17.62 -14.60
N TYR A 54 -10.83 17.81 -14.24
CA TYR A 54 -10.16 19.11 -14.18
C TYR A 54 -8.70 19.03 -14.66
N PRO A 55 -8.45 18.95 -15.97
CA PRO A 55 -7.12 18.67 -16.53
C PRO A 55 -6.07 19.77 -16.28
N GLU A 56 -6.49 21.00 -15.98
CA GLU A 56 -5.58 22.15 -15.75
C GLU A 56 -5.63 22.69 -14.31
N LYS A 57 -6.26 21.97 -13.38
CA LYS A 57 -6.33 22.38 -11.98
C LYS A 57 -5.34 21.57 -11.15
N ALA A 58 -4.53 22.28 -10.38
CA ALA A 58 -3.63 21.65 -9.45
C ALA A 58 -4.39 20.76 -8.44
N LEU A 59 -3.85 19.59 -8.08
CA LEU A 59 -4.43 18.78 -7.01
C LEU A 59 -4.35 19.57 -5.69
N PRO A 60 -5.49 19.92 -5.07
CA PRO A 60 -5.53 20.88 -3.97
C PRO A 60 -4.85 20.37 -2.70
N LEU A 61 -4.71 19.05 -2.51
CA LEU A 61 -4.10 18.47 -1.30
C LEU A 61 -2.70 17.86 -1.50
N ILE A 62 -2.40 17.34 -2.69
CA ILE A 62 -1.25 16.43 -2.90
C ILE A 62 -0.32 16.90 -4.04
N GLY A 63 -0.67 17.97 -4.76
CA GLY A 63 0.09 18.41 -5.94
C GLY A 63 1.57 18.73 -5.69
N HIS A 64 1.96 19.05 -4.45
CA HIS A 64 3.36 19.32 -4.09
C HIS A 64 4.13 18.09 -3.56
N ILE A 65 3.45 16.96 -3.28
CA ILE A 65 4.08 15.76 -2.71
C ILE A 65 4.77 14.91 -3.78
N PHE A 66 4.23 14.91 -5.01
CA PHE A 66 4.73 14.07 -6.10
C PHE A 66 5.96 14.65 -6.83
N GLY A 67 6.43 15.83 -6.41
CA GLY A 67 7.58 16.51 -6.99
C GLY A 67 7.29 17.18 -8.34
N PRO A 68 8.15 18.14 -8.74
CA PRO A 68 7.95 18.94 -9.94
C PRO A 68 8.01 18.13 -11.25
N ASP A 69 8.70 16.99 -11.26
CA ASP A 69 8.84 16.14 -12.46
C ASP A 69 7.55 15.37 -12.80
N ASN A 70 6.76 15.00 -11.79
CA ASN A 70 5.51 14.26 -11.98
C ASN A 70 4.31 15.20 -12.10
N MET A 71 4.34 16.31 -11.34
CA MET A 71 3.28 17.30 -11.27
C MET A 71 3.81 18.75 -11.31
N PRO A 72 4.22 19.26 -12.49
CA PRO A 72 4.61 20.66 -12.63
C PRO A 72 3.42 21.59 -12.30
N ASP A 73 3.65 22.55 -11.40
CA ASP A 73 2.63 23.46 -10.83
C ASP A 73 1.42 22.74 -10.19
N GLY A 74 1.60 21.47 -9.79
CA GLY A 74 0.54 20.64 -9.22
C GLY A 74 -0.46 20.10 -10.24
N VAL A 75 -0.23 20.30 -11.55
CA VAL A 75 -1.02 19.70 -12.63
C VAL A 75 -0.40 18.35 -13.01
N MET A 76 -1.24 17.32 -13.21
CA MET A 76 -0.74 15.98 -13.53
C MET A 76 -0.19 15.91 -14.96
N SER A 77 1.09 15.54 -15.09
CA SER A 77 1.69 15.35 -16.42
C SER A 77 1.12 14.11 -17.13
N PRO A 78 1.07 14.09 -18.47
CA PRO A 78 0.63 12.92 -19.24
C PRO A 78 1.46 11.66 -18.95
N ASN A 79 2.76 11.81 -18.69
CA ASN A 79 3.64 10.70 -18.34
C ASN A 79 3.27 10.10 -16.97
N PHE A 80 3.01 10.95 -15.97
CA PHE A 80 2.59 10.50 -14.65
C PHE A 80 1.19 9.85 -14.69
N TYR A 81 0.27 10.37 -15.49
CA TYR A 81 -1.04 9.73 -15.72
C TYR A 81 -0.88 8.29 -16.28
N ASN A 82 -0.01 8.10 -17.26
CA ASN A 82 0.25 6.76 -17.83
C ASN A 82 0.90 5.81 -16.82
N GLN A 83 1.80 6.32 -15.98
CA GLN A 83 2.41 5.52 -14.90
C GLN A 83 1.37 5.12 -13.84
N LEU A 84 0.50 6.04 -13.43
CA LEU A 84 -0.60 5.75 -12.51
C LEU A 84 -1.55 4.71 -13.09
N GLY A 85 -1.87 4.80 -14.39
CA GLY A 85 -2.67 3.79 -15.07
C GLY A 85 -2.00 2.41 -15.09
N ALA A 86 -0.70 2.35 -15.40
CA ALA A 86 0.05 1.10 -15.43
C ALA A 86 0.22 0.45 -14.04
N MET A 87 0.29 1.26 -12.98
CA MET A 87 0.38 0.78 -11.60
C MET A 87 -0.99 0.38 -11.01
N HIS A 88 -2.09 0.91 -11.54
CA HIS A 88 -3.45 0.63 -11.08
C HIS A 88 -4.10 -0.57 -11.81
N GLY A 89 -3.63 -0.87 -13.02
CA GLY A 89 -4.13 -1.96 -13.87
C GLY A 89 -3.95 -3.35 -13.28
#